data_AF-A0A7Z9XCZ0-F1
#
_entry.id   AF-A0A7Z9XCZ0-F1
#
_cell.length_a   1.000
_cell.length_b   1.000
_cell.length_c   1.000
_cell.angle_alpha   90.00
_cell.angle_beta   90.00
_cell.angle_gamma   90.00
#
_symmetry.space_group_name_H-M   'P 1'
#
loop_
_entity.id
_entity.type
_entity.pdbx_description
1 polymer ?
#
loop_
_entity_poly.entity_id
_entity_poly.type
_entity_poly.pdbx_seq_one_letter_code
_entity_poly.pdbx_strand_id
1 'polypeptide(L)'
;MRSSRNSDNPWIDGALYPDTEPPATLDSLAERVDFLARLCAAWDFGLLPDPESVAEIRRAEWRPAVDACRLLTSPTYHLLRRWHGLLPLRYLGQQLAYIRNDPDLAYI
;
A
#
# COMPACT_ATOMS: atom_id res chain seq x y z
N MET A 1 -12.47 5.71 17.33
CA MET A 1 -13.75 5.74 16.60
C MET A 1 -13.52 5.09 15.25
N ARG A 2 -13.81 3.80 15.09
CA ARG A 2 -13.80 3.10 13.79
C ARG A 2 -15.27 2.99 13.34
N SER A 3 -15.67 3.83 12.40
CA SER A 3 -17.00 3.85 11.74
C SER A 3 -16.72 4.26 10.30
N SER A 4 -17.10 3.55 9.24
CA SER A 4 -18.16 2.55 9.06
C SER A 4 -17.70 1.52 8.01
N ARG A 5 -17.80 0.22 8.32
CA ARG A 5 -17.72 -0.84 7.31
C ARG A 5 -19.04 -0.82 6.54
N ASN A 6 -19.05 -0.28 5.33
CA ASN A 6 -20.15 -0.51 4.40
C ASN A 6 -19.86 -1.81 3.63
N SER A 7 -20.86 -2.67 3.64
CA SER A 7 -20.86 -4.10 3.32
C SER A 7 -20.73 -4.41 1.83
N ASP A 8 -19.75 -5.26 1.49
CA ASP A 8 -19.86 -6.45 0.60
C ASP A 8 -18.49 -7.07 0.27
N ASN A 9 -17.38 -6.35 0.55
CA ASN A 9 -16.03 -6.86 0.37
C ASN A 9 -15.19 -6.59 1.63
N PRO A 10 -14.94 -7.59 2.50
CA PRO A 10 -14.41 -7.37 3.86
C PRO A 10 -12.99 -6.78 3.89
N TRP A 11 -12.31 -6.71 2.75
CA TRP A 11 -10.92 -6.26 2.63
C TRP A 11 -10.76 -4.89 1.98
N ILE A 12 -11.82 -4.31 1.40
CA ILE A 12 -11.76 -2.93 0.87
C ILE A 12 -12.01 -1.97 2.04
N ASP A 13 -10.95 -1.31 2.50
CA ASP A 13 -11.08 -0.29 3.53
C ASP A 13 -11.68 1.00 2.95
N GLY A 14 -12.94 1.28 3.32
CA GLY A 14 -13.65 2.48 2.89
C GLY A 14 -13.01 3.79 3.37
N ALA A 15 -12.19 3.77 4.43
CA ALA A 15 -11.48 4.96 4.89
C ALA A 15 -10.44 5.48 3.89
N LEU A 16 -10.05 4.66 2.91
CA LEU A 16 -9.17 5.06 1.80
C LEU A 16 -9.85 5.99 0.77
N TYR A 17 -11.18 6.14 0.86
CA TYR A 17 -12.00 6.96 -0.05
C TYR A 17 -12.73 8.06 0.73
N PRO A 18 -12.04 9.05 1.31
CA PRO A 18 -12.68 10.12 2.07
C PRO A 18 -13.47 11.10 1.19
N ASP A 19 -13.17 11.12 -0.10
CA ASP A 19 -13.65 12.08 -1.09
C ASP A 19 -14.67 11.48 -2.08
N THR A 20 -14.87 10.17 -2.06
CA THR A 20 -15.72 9.44 -3.01
C THR A 20 -16.30 8.19 -2.36
N GLU A 21 -17.34 7.61 -2.96
CA GLU A 21 -17.90 6.35 -2.47
C GLU A 21 -16.88 5.21 -2.70
N PRO A 22 -16.59 4.37 -1.69
CA PRO A 22 -15.73 3.20 -1.88
C PRO A 22 -16.30 2.25 -2.95
N PRO A 23 -15.46 1.71 -3.86
CA PRO A 23 -15.91 0.76 -4.87
C PRO A 23 -16.29 -0.58 -4.23
N ALA A 24 -17.31 -1.24 -4.77
CA ALA A 24 -17.73 -2.57 -4.32
C ALA A 24 -16.77 -3.68 -4.80
N THR A 25 -16.19 -3.52 -6.00
CA THR A 25 -15.24 -4.44 -6.64
C THR A 25 -14.06 -3.67 -7.25
N LEU A 26 -12.94 -4.37 -7.46
CA LEU A 26 -11.75 -3.84 -8.14
C LEU A 26 -11.40 -4.77 -9.31
N ASP A 27 -12.16 -4.64 -10.40
CA ASP A 27 -12.14 -5.58 -11.52
C ASP A 27 -11.08 -5.20 -12.57
N SER A 28 -10.78 -3.91 -12.69
CA SER A 28 -9.78 -3.40 -13.62
C SER A 28 -8.40 -3.23 -12.97
N LEU A 29 -7.37 -3.24 -13.82
CA LEU A 29 -6.01 -2.93 -13.39
C LEU A 29 -5.92 -1.51 -12.80
N ALA A 30 -6.64 -0.55 -13.40
CA ALA A 30 -6.61 0.85 -12.96
C ALA A 30 -7.19 1.00 -11.55
N GLU A 31 -8.32 0.35 -11.25
CA GLU A 31 -8.93 0.36 -9.91
C GLU A 31 -8.02 -0.27 -8.86
N ARG A 32 -7.36 -1.38 -9.18
CA ARG A 32 -6.39 -2.00 -8.28
C ARG A 32 -5.17 -1.11 -8.03
N VAL A 33 -4.69 -0.41 -9.06
CA VAL A 33 -3.58 0.55 -8.95
C VAL A 33 -3.98 1.74 -8.07
N ASP A 34 -5.18 2.29 -8.25
CA ASP A 34 -5.70 3.38 -7.42
C ASP A 34 -5.84 2.96 -5.95
N PHE A 35 -6.44 1.79 -5.71
CA PHE A 35 -6.54 1.22 -4.36
C PHE A 35 -5.17 1.07 -3.69
N LEU A 36 -4.18 0.49 -4.40
CA LEU A 36 -2.82 0.36 -3.87
C LEU A 36 -2.16 1.71 -3.61
N ALA A 37 -2.43 2.73 -4.42
CA ALA A 37 -1.90 4.07 -4.20
C ALA A 37 -2.48 4.72 -2.94
N ARG A 38 -3.78 4.62 -2.73
CA ARG A 38 -4.46 5.11 -1.52
C ARG A 38 -3.98 4.35 -0.27
N LEU A 39 -3.88 3.03 -0.38
CA LEU A 39 -3.38 2.16 0.67
C LEU A 39 -1.92 2.51 1.05
N CYS A 40 -1.03 2.64 0.07
CA CYS A 40 0.36 3.01 0.31
C CYS A 40 0.47 4.37 0.97
N ALA A 41 -0.30 5.37 0.49
CA ALA A 41 -0.33 6.68 1.11
C ALA A 41 -0.79 6.60 2.57
N ALA A 42 -1.89 5.91 2.88
CA ALA A 42 -2.36 5.74 4.25
C ALA A 42 -1.30 5.06 5.15
N TRP A 43 -0.71 3.98 4.66
CA TRP A 43 0.27 3.19 5.43
C TRP A 43 1.59 3.93 5.65
N ASP A 44 2.08 4.66 4.65
CA ASP A 44 3.30 5.49 4.78
C ASP A 44 3.17 6.55 5.89
N PHE A 45 1.95 6.96 6.23
CA PHE A 45 1.65 7.90 7.31
C PHE A 45 1.10 7.25 8.59
N GLY A 46 1.29 5.94 8.75
CA GLY A 46 1.02 5.22 10.00
C GLY A 46 -0.42 4.71 10.17
N LEU A 47 -1.26 4.79 9.13
CA LEU A 47 -2.56 4.14 9.12
C LEU A 47 -2.41 2.70 8.62
N LEU A 48 -2.33 1.76 9.56
CA LEU A 48 -2.14 0.35 9.25
C LEU A 48 -3.40 -0.25 8.59
N PRO A 49 -3.26 -0.99 7.48
CA PRO A 49 -4.38 -1.72 6.90
C PRO A 49 -4.85 -2.87 7.79
N ASP A 50 -6.11 -3.26 7.59
CA ASP A 50 -6.66 -4.43 8.25
C ASP A 50 -6.03 -5.73 7.69
N PRO A 51 -5.96 -6.80 8.50
CA PRO A 51 -5.34 -8.07 8.10
C PRO A 51 -5.92 -8.66 6.81
N GLU A 52 -7.22 -8.49 6.58
CA GLU A 52 -7.93 -8.96 5.39
C GLU A 52 -7.43 -8.24 4.12
N SER A 53 -7.22 -6.92 4.18
CA SER A 53 -6.61 -6.15 3.09
C SER A 53 -5.19 -6.62 2.79
N VAL A 54 -4.39 -6.89 3.83
CA VAL A 54 -3.03 -7.42 3.67
C VAL A 54 -3.03 -8.80 3.06
N ALA A 55 -3.95 -9.68 3.48
CA ALA A 55 -4.07 -11.02 2.92
C ALA A 55 -4.46 -10.97 1.44
N GLU A 56 -5.39 -10.09 1.07
CA GLU A 56 -5.84 -9.92 -0.31
C GLU A 56 -4.72 -9.41 -1.23
N ILE A 57 -4.07 -8.29 -0.89
CA ILE A 57 -3.05 -7.67 -1.77
C ILE A 57 -1.78 -8.52 -1.91
N ARG A 58 -1.60 -9.56 -1.09
CA ARG A 58 -0.48 -10.51 -1.19
C ARG A 58 -0.73 -11.62 -2.22
N ARG A 59 -1.97 -11.78 -2.71
CA ARG A 59 -2.30 -12.80 -3.71
C ARG A 59 -1.64 -12.48 -5.06
N ALA A 60 -1.25 -13.50 -5.81
CA ALA A 60 -0.45 -13.36 -7.03
C ALA A 60 -1.11 -12.48 -8.11
N GLU A 61 -2.43 -12.42 -8.13
CA GLU A 61 -3.27 -11.62 -9.03
C GLU A 61 -3.05 -10.11 -8.89
N TRP A 62 -2.48 -9.68 -7.76
CA TRP A 62 -2.14 -8.27 -7.49
C TRP A 62 -0.78 -7.87 -8.04
N ARG A 63 0.09 -8.82 -8.40
CA ARG A 63 1.44 -8.53 -8.91
C ARG A 63 1.44 -7.54 -10.09
N PRO A 64 0.55 -7.63 -11.10
CA PRO A 64 0.51 -6.66 -12.19
C PRO A 64 0.17 -5.24 -11.71
N ALA A 65 -0.76 -5.09 -10.77
CA ALA A 65 -1.12 -3.80 -10.20
C ALA A 65 0.05 -3.21 -9.40
N VAL A 66 0.71 -4.04 -8.58
CA VAL A 66 1.91 -3.63 -7.83
C VAL A 66 3.04 -3.20 -8.78
N ASP A 67 3.26 -3.88 -9.91
CA ASP A 67 4.31 -3.43 -10.83
C ASP A 67 3.95 -2.12 -11.59
N ALA A 68 2.66 -1.89 -11.81
CA ALA A 68 2.13 -0.71 -12.48
C ALA A 68 2.07 0.54 -11.59
N CYS A 69 1.93 0.42 -10.26
CA CYS A 69 1.78 1.57 -9.35
C CYS A 69 2.92 2.59 -9.39
N ARG A 70 4.17 2.13 -9.53
CA ARG A 70 5.36 3.00 -9.67
C ARG A 70 5.49 4.13 -8.63
N LEU A 71 5.05 3.90 -7.39
CA LEU A 71 5.13 4.87 -6.29
C LEU A 71 6.55 4.90 -5.67
N LEU A 72 7.52 5.41 -6.42
CA LEU A 72 8.95 5.28 -6.10
C LEU A 72 9.38 5.96 -4.80
N THR A 73 8.55 6.85 -4.25
CA THR A 73 8.77 7.57 -2.98
C THR A 73 8.05 6.93 -1.79
N SER A 74 7.30 5.84 -1.99
CA SER A 74 6.54 5.17 -0.94
C SER A 74 7.32 3.97 -0.37
N PRO A 75 7.72 3.96 0.91
CA PRO A 75 8.34 2.78 1.51
C PRO A 75 7.40 1.57 1.51
N THR A 76 6.09 1.77 1.70
CA THR A 76 5.09 0.70 1.61
C THR A 76 5.06 0.06 0.23
N TYR A 77 5.11 0.86 -0.84
CA TYR A 77 5.19 0.32 -2.20
C TYR A 77 6.40 -0.61 -2.40
N HIS A 78 7.57 -0.24 -1.87
CA HIS A 78 8.77 -1.09 -1.95
C HIS A 78 8.63 -2.39 -1.16
N LEU A 79 7.91 -2.36 -0.03
CA LEU A 79 7.52 -3.58 0.70
C LEU A 79 6.61 -4.47 -0.16
N LEU A 80 5.58 -3.90 -0.79
CA LEU A 80 4.68 -4.67 -1.67
C LEU A 80 5.45 -5.29 -2.85
N ARG A 81 6.37 -4.55 -3.49
CA ARG A 81 7.23 -5.12 -4.54
C ARG A 81 8.01 -6.33 -4.04
N ARG A 82 8.55 -6.28 -2.82
CA ARG A 82 9.27 -7.39 -2.20
C ARG A 82 8.37 -8.60 -1.97
N TRP A 83 7.16 -8.40 -1.47
CA TRP A 83 6.19 -9.48 -1.27
C TRP A 83 5.83 -10.21 -2.57
N HIS A 84 5.80 -9.48 -3.69
CA HIS A 84 5.48 -10.02 -5.02
C HIS A 84 6.71 -10.51 -5.81
N GLY A 85 7.90 -10.51 -5.20
CA GLY A 85 9.14 -10.94 -5.86
C GLY A 85 9.49 -10.08 -7.09
N LEU A 86 9.02 -8.83 -7.14
CA LEU A 86 9.36 -7.90 -8.21
C LEU A 86 10.77 -7.37 -8.02
N LEU A 87 11.43 -7.03 -9.14
CA LEU A 87 12.75 -6.41 -9.08
C LEU A 87 12.71 -5.15 -8.22
N PRO A 88 13.66 -4.98 -7.29
CA PRO A 88 13.73 -3.79 -6.46
C PRO A 88 13.97 -2.57 -7.36
N LEU A 89 13.30 -1.46 -7.03
CA LEU A 89 13.48 -0.19 -7.71
C LEU A 89 14.17 0.79 -6.78
N ARG A 90 14.83 1.80 -7.34
CA ARG A 90 15.46 2.85 -6.54
C ARG A 90 14.36 3.66 -5.82
N TYR A 91 14.50 3.79 -4.50
CA TYR A 91 13.70 4.73 -3.73
C TYR A 91 14.09 6.16 -4.13
N LEU A 92 13.10 6.96 -4.53
CA LEU A 92 13.28 8.36 -4.95
C LEU A 92 12.82 9.37 -3.90
N GLY A 93 12.34 8.91 -2.74
CA GLY A 93 11.97 9.81 -1.66
C GLY A 93 13.20 10.42 -0.99
N GLN A 94 12.98 11.48 -0.21
CA GLN A 94 14.04 12.02 0.62
C GLN A 94 14.41 11.00 1.68
N GLN A 95 15.67 10.57 1.66
CA GLN A 95 16.22 9.83 2.79
C GLN A 95 16.44 10.83 3.92
N LEU A 96 15.62 10.74 4.96
CA LEU A 96 15.74 11.64 6.11
C LEU A 96 17.10 11.41 6.76
N ALA A 97 17.90 12.47 6.84
CA ALA A 97 19.30 12.37 7.27
C ALA A 97 19.43 11.75 8.66
N TYR A 98 18.45 11.96 9.54
CA TYR A 98 18.45 11.38 10.88
C TYR A 98 18.27 9.86 10.87
N ILE A 99 17.48 9.29 9.95
CA ILE A 99 17.34 7.83 9.80
C ILE A 99 18.62 7.26 9.20
N ARG A 100 19.13 7.85 8.11
CA ARG A 100 20.37 7.38 7.45
C ARG A 100 21.56 7.35 8.41
N ASN A 101 21.64 8.36 9.28
CA ASN A 101 22.73 8.54 10.20
C ASN A 101 22.40 7.98 11.61
N ASP A 102 21.30 7.24 11.75
CA ASP A 102 20.92 6.64 13.02
C ASP A 102 21.93 5.53 13.37
N PRO A 103 22.67 5.65 14.50
CA PRO A 103 23.66 4.64 14.89
C PRO A 103 23.02 3.27 15.13
N ASP A 104 21.72 3.21 15.44
CA ASP A 104 21.02 1.97 15.71
C ASP A 104 20.78 1.14 14.43
N LEU A 105 20.91 1.75 13.23
CA LEU A 105 20.90 1.00 11.96
C LEU A 105 22.04 -0.03 11.85
N ALA A 106 23.08 0.04 12.68
CA ALA A 106 24.17 -0.93 12.70
C ALA A 106 23.76 -2.31 13.24
N TYR A 107 22.57 -2.43 13.83
CA TYR A 107 22.10 -3.65 14.50
C TYR A 107 20.94 -4.36 13.79
N ILE A 108 20.61 -3.95 12.56
CA ILE A 108 19.47 -4.45 11.77
C ILE A 108 19.93 -5.22 10.53
#